data_AF-A0A1G8QYN3-F1
#
_entry.id   AF-A0A1G8QYN3-F1
#
_cell.length_a   1.000
_cell.length_b   1.000
_cell.length_c   1.000
_cell.angle_alpha   90.00
_cell.angle_beta   90.00
_cell.angle_gamma   90.00
#
_symmetry.space_group_name_H-M   'P 1'
#
loop_
_entity.id
_entity.type
_entity.pdbx_description
1 polymer ?
#
loop_
_entity_poly.entity_id
_entity_poly.type
_entity_poly.pdbx_seq_one_letter_code
_entity_poly.pdbx_strand_id
1 'polypeptide(L)'
;MKQVIHIYGASGSGTSTLGREISKRLGYVFLDTDDFFWKRTNPMYSEKMSPEEAVTMIFEKIRMLDQVVLCGSLVDWGDELIKEFTLAVRLDTETKVRLHRIKEREYEKFGARILPEGDMYEQHLRFLEWAGKYDTGSAHMRSREKHDQWQKLLPCPQLNLSGEDPLEKNVEKIEDFLAFMEKTEVIKKLVESHFLGEASGHDVYHTLRVYRNALMLAKETDCSLEVVSLAALLHDVDDEKLFQSKEHQFAKKFLGEAGISLDLQKRVLEAISTVSFKNRREKTPSTIEGMVVQDADRLDALGAIGIARTFAFGGSRGRAMYDPTEKPNLEMTPEEYRNSQGTSVNHFYEKLFLLKDLMNTETAKEMAREREEFMRRFLEQFYQEWNGF
;
A
#
# COMPACT_ATOMS: atom_id res chain seq x y z
N MET A 1 -7.18 -14.91 11.12
CA MET A 1 -7.46 -14.16 9.87
C MET A 1 -6.84 -14.98 8.76
N LYS A 2 -7.58 -15.23 7.67
CA LYS A 2 -7.04 -15.98 6.53
C LYS A 2 -5.84 -15.23 5.95
N GLN A 3 -4.75 -15.93 5.65
CA GLN A 3 -3.54 -15.39 5.06
C GLN A 3 -3.16 -16.21 3.83
N VAL A 4 -3.09 -15.53 2.69
CA VAL A 4 -2.72 -16.13 1.41
C VAL A 4 -1.58 -15.32 0.85
N ILE A 5 -0.37 -15.88 0.94
CA ILE A 5 0.85 -15.31 0.39
C ILE A 5 1.01 -15.84 -1.03
N HIS A 6 1.04 -14.96 -2.02
CA HIS A 6 1.38 -15.33 -3.39
C HIS A 6 2.83 -14.97 -3.69
N ILE A 7 3.65 -15.95 -4.06
CA ILE A 7 5.04 -15.73 -4.45
C ILE A 7 5.22 -15.99 -5.93
N TYR A 8 5.56 -14.95 -6.67
CA TYR A 8 5.70 -15.01 -8.12
C TYR A 8 7.02 -14.39 -8.58
N GLY A 9 7.42 -14.75 -9.80
CA GLY A 9 8.70 -14.35 -10.36
C GLY A 9 8.96 -15.11 -11.65
N ALA A 10 10.06 -14.77 -12.32
CA ALA A 10 10.48 -15.49 -13.51
C ALA A 10 10.82 -16.96 -13.20
N SER A 11 10.79 -17.82 -14.22
CA SER A 11 11.34 -19.18 -14.07
C SER A 11 12.80 -19.11 -13.60
N GLY A 12 13.16 -19.91 -12.60
CA GLY A 12 14.50 -19.93 -12.00
C GLY A 12 14.76 -18.85 -10.93
N SER A 13 13.79 -18.00 -10.61
CA SER A 13 13.93 -16.97 -9.56
C SER A 13 13.96 -17.52 -8.13
N GLY A 14 13.47 -18.76 -7.91
CA GLY A 14 13.47 -19.41 -6.59
C GLY A 14 12.15 -19.33 -5.83
N THR A 15 11.03 -19.02 -6.50
CA THR A 15 9.69 -18.91 -5.87
C THR A 15 9.32 -20.16 -5.08
N SER A 16 9.42 -21.35 -5.68
CA SER A 16 9.09 -22.61 -5.00
C SER A 16 10.03 -22.91 -3.83
N THR A 17 11.31 -22.54 -3.93
CA THR A 17 12.29 -22.71 -2.84
C THR A 17 11.89 -21.85 -1.64
N LEU A 18 11.62 -20.56 -1.88
CA LEU A 18 11.17 -19.63 -0.84
C LEU A 18 9.84 -20.06 -0.22
N GLY A 19 8.86 -20.45 -1.03
CA GLY A 19 7.56 -20.92 -0.53
C GLY A 19 7.65 -22.17 0.32
N ARG A 20 8.52 -23.12 -0.03
CA ARG A 20 8.75 -24.32 0.80
C ARG A 20 9.39 -23.97 2.13
N GLU A 21 10.31 -23.01 2.17
CA GLU A 21 10.92 -22.59 3.43
C GLU A 21 9.92 -21.83 4.31
N ILE A 22 9.07 -20.97 3.75
CA ILE A 22 7.95 -20.34 4.47
C ILE A 22 7.01 -21.41 5.05
N SER A 23 6.65 -22.41 4.24
CA SER A 23 5.82 -23.53 4.70
C SER A 23 6.45 -24.26 5.88
N LYS A 24 7.76 -24.53 5.81
CA LYS A 24 8.52 -25.21 6.86
C LYS A 24 8.65 -24.38 8.14
N ARG A 25 8.95 -23.08 8.04
CA ARG A 25 9.19 -22.20 9.21
C ARG A 25 7.90 -21.70 9.85
N LEU A 26 6.94 -21.30 9.03
CA LEU A 26 5.74 -20.60 9.48
C LEU A 26 4.48 -21.49 9.45
N GLY A 27 4.58 -22.73 8.97
CA GLY A 27 3.47 -23.68 8.97
C GLY A 27 2.43 -23.45 7.87
N TYR A 28 2.70 -22.59 6.88
CA TYR A 28 1.80 -22.33 5.76
C TYR A 28 1.69 -23.57 4.88
N VAL A 29 0.53 -23.82 4.28
CA VAL A 29 0.38 -24.87 3.28
C VAL A 29 0.98 -24.41 1.95
N PHE A 30 2.00 -25.11 1.49
CA PHE A 30 2.64 -24.84 0.20
C PHE A 30 1.81 -25.39 -0.97
N LEU A 31 1.52 -24.51 -1.94
CA LEU A 31 0.92 -24.85 -3.22
C LEU A 31 1.81 -24.34 -4.35
N ASP A 32 2.15 -25.19 -5.33
CA ASP A 32 2.86 -24.79 -6.53
C ASP A 32 1.89 -24.74 -7.71
N THR A 33 1.84 -23.65 -8.47
CA THR A 33 0.91 -23.51 -9.59
C THR A 33 1.14 -24.57 -10.67
N ASP A 34 2.38 -25.05 -10.83
CA ASP A 34 2.68 -26.09 -11.83
C ASP A 34 1.97 -27.42 -11.51
N ASP A 35 1.64 -27.70 -10.23
CA ASP A 35 0.91 -28.91 -9.81
C ASP A 35 -0.56 -28.90 -10.25
N PHE A 36 -1.09 -27.72 -10.60
CA PHE A 36 -2.47 -27.52 -11.06
C PHE A 36 -2.52 -27.23 -12.56
N PHE A 37 -1.54 -26.51 -13.09
CA PHE A 37 -1.51 -26.09 -14.48
C PHE A 37 -1.14 -27.24 -15.44
N TRP A 38 -0.36 -28.22 -14.99
CA TRP A 38 0.10 -29.33 -15.84
C TRP A 38 -0.55 -30.66 -15.48
N LYS A 39 -0.92 -31.43 -16.50
CA LYS A 39 -1.33 -32.82 -16.30
C LYS A 39 -0.11 -33.69 -16.02
N ARG A 40 -0.30 -34.71 -15.18
CA ARG A 40 0.72 -35.75 -14.90
C ARG A 40 0.93 -36.61 -16.14
N THR A 41 1.98 -36.31 -16.89
CA THR A 41 2.34 -36.91 -18.19
C THR A 41 3.81 -37.35 -18.20
N ASN A 42 4.19 -38.23 -19.13
CA ASN A 42 5.58 -38.56 -19.43
C ASN A 42 5.80 -38.48 -20.95
N PRO A 43 6.58 -37.52 -21.47
CA PRO A 43 7.37 -36.51 -20.75
C PRO A 43 6.50 -35.49 -19.98
N MET A 44 7.02 -35.01 -18.85
CA MET A 44 6.34 -33.99 -18.05
C MET A 44 6.21 -32.67 -18.80
N TYR A 45 5.24 -31.86 -18.39
CA TYR A 45 4.98 -30.52 -18.96
C TYR A 45 4.64 -30.53 -20.45
N SER A 46 3.97 -31.61 -20.91
CA SER A 46 3.53 -31.79 -22.29
C SER A 46 2.07 -31.40 -22.50
N GLU A 47 1.21 -31.64 -21.51
CA GLU A 47 -0.22 -31.30 -21.55
C GLU A 47 -0.62 -30.38 -20.40
N LYS A 48 -1.37 -29.31 -20.73
CA LYS A 48 -1.93 -28.36 -19.76
C LYS A 48 -3.32 -28.81 -19.29
N MET A 49 -3.64 -28.52 -18.04
CA MET A 49 -5.03 -28.47 -17.56
C MET A 49 -5.73 -27.24 -18.14
N SER A 50 -7.06 -27.22 -18.16
CA SER A 50 -7.74 -25.96 -18.48
C SER A 50 -7.45 -24.92 -17.39
N PRO A 51 -7.21 -23.65 -17.75
CA PRO A 51 -7.07 -22.56 -16.80
C PRO A 51 -8.17 -22.53 -15.74
N GLU A 52 -9.42 -22.74 -16.15
CA GLU A 52 -10.61 -22.65 -15.32
C GLU A 52 -10.65 -23.77 -14.26
N GLU A 53 -10.29 -25.01 -14.64
CA GLU A 53 -10.18 -26.13 -13.71
C GLU A 53 -9.03 -25.89 -12.71
N ALA A 54 -7.87 -25.44 -13.20
CA ALA A 54 -6.72 -25.17 -12.35
C ALA A 54 -7.02 -24.07 -11.30
N VAL A 55 -7.65 -22.97 -11.72
CA VAL A 55 -8.10 -21.89 -10.82
C VAL A 55 -9.10 -22.41 -9.80
N THR A 56 -10.09 -23.19 -10.23
CA THR A 56 -11.12 -23.74 -9.34
C THR A 56 -10.48 -24.61 -8.25
N MET A 57 -9.56 -25.51 -8.61
CA MET A 57 -8.86 -26.36 -7.65
C MET A 57 -8.01 -25.57 -6.65
N ILE A 58 -7.32 -24.52 -7.11
CA ILE A 58 -6.52 -23.66 -6.23
C ILE A 58 -7.45 -22.89 -5.28
N PHE A 59 -8.54 -22.32 -5.80
CA PHE A 59 -9.51 -21.55 -5.04
C PHE A 59 -10.16 -22.38 -3.93
N GLU A 60 -10.59 -23.61 -4.23
CA GLU A 60 -11.16 -24.52 -3.23
C GLU A 60 -10.16 -24.82 -2.09
N LYS A 61 -8.90 -25.08 -2.43
CA LYS A 61 -7.84 -25.28 -1.42
C LYS A 61 -7.64 -24.04 -0.57
N ILE A 62 -7.53 -22.87 -1.20
CA ILE A 62 -7.38 -21.59 -0.51
C ILE A 62 -8.56 -21.37 0.44
N ARG A 63 -9.80 -21.70 0.06
CA ARG A 63 -10.98 -21.54 0.93
C ARG A 63 -11.00 -22.45 2.15
N MET A 64 -10.39 -23.63 2.07
CA MET A 64 -10.35 -24.60 3.17
C MET A 64 -9.21 -24.37 4.16
N LEU A 65 -8.28 -23.48 3.85
CA LEU A 65 -7.03 -23.30 4.59
C LEU A 65 -6.88 -21.86 5.09
N ASP A 66 -6.44 -21.72 6.34
CA ASP A 66 -6.23 -20.40 6.94
C ASP A 66 -4.89 -19.77 6.54
N GLN A 67 -3.86 -20.57 6.24
CA GLN A 67 -2.51 -20.10 5.91
C GLN A 67 -1.98 -20.84 4.68
N VAL A 68 -1.86 -20.12 3.57
CA VAL A 68 -1.44 -20.68 2.28
C VAL A 68 -0.31 -19.85 1.69
N VAL A 69 0.68 -20.54 1.13
CA VAL A 69 1.71 -19.94 0.28
C VAL A 69 1.63 -20.54 -1.13
N LEU A 70 1.11 -19.74 -2.08
CA LEU A 70 0.93 -20.13 -3.48
C LEU A 70 2.09 -19.60 -4.32
N CYS A 71 2.87 -20.50 -4.92
CA CYS A 71 4.08 -20.18 -5.67
C CYS A 71 3.94 -20.41 -7.16
N GLY A 72 4.51 -19.50 -7.95
CA GLY A 72 4.50 -19.57 -9.41
C GLY A 72 3.79 -18.36 -10.03
N SER A 73 3.77 -18.27 -11.36
CA SER A 73 3.16 -17.14 -12.06
C SER A 73 1.75 -17.49 -12.51
N LEU A 74 0.80 -16.64 -12.12
CA LEU A 74 -0.62 -16.71 -12.48
C LEU A 74 -0.99 -15.81 -13.67
N VAL A 75 -0.02 -15.10 -14.23
CA VAL A 75 -0.25 -14.19 -15.35
C VAL A 75 -0.84 -14.96 -16.53
N ASP A 76 -1.89 -14.38 -17.12
CA ASP A 76 -2.72 -14.90 -18.22
C ASP A 76 -3.82 -15.90 -17.84
N TRP A 77 -3.90 -16.38 -16.61
CA TRP A 77 -4.83 -17.48 -16.30
C TRP A 77 -5.39 -17.53 -14.88
N GLY A 78 -4.90 -16.71 -13.93
CA GLY A 78 -5.28 -16.78 -12.53
C GLY A 78 -5.81 -15.48 -11.94
N ASP A 79 -6.37 -14.58 -12.76
CA ASP A 79 -6.84 -13.26 -12.32
C ASP A 79 -7.99 -13.36 -11.30
N GLU A 80 -8.79 -14.43 -11.34
CA GLU A 80 -9.85 -14.71 -10.38
C GLU A 80 -9.33 -14.89 -8.96
N LEU A 81 -8.06 -15.30 -8.79
CA LEU A 81 -7.43 -15.53 -7.49
C LEU A 81 -6.90 -14.23 -6.86
N ILE A 82 -6.78 -13.14 -7.61
CA ILE A 82 -6.16 -11.87 -7.16
C ILE A 82 -6.74 -11.36 -5.85
N LYS A 83 -8.07 -11.49 -5.67
CA LYS A 83 -8.78 -10.98 -4.50
C LYS A 83 -8.54 -11.81 -3.23
N GLU A 84 -8.03 -13.03 -3.37
CA GLU A 84 -7.75 -13.91 -2.24
C GLU A 84 -6.41 -13.59 -1.57
N PHE A 85 -5.49 -12.91 -2.27
CA PHE A 85 -4.15 -12.65 -1.75
C PHE A 85 -4.16 -11.59 -0.66
N THR A 86 -3.49 -11.90 0.45
CA THR A 86 -3.26 -10.96 1.56
C THR A 86 -1.88 -10.34 1.49
N LEU A 87 -0.94 -10.99 0.80
CA LEU A 87 0.41 -10.51 0.52
C LEU A 87 0.87 -11.05 -0.83
N ALA A 88 1.45 -10.21 -1.67
CA ALA A 88 2.13 -10.64 -2.88
C ALA A 88 3.64 -10.38 -2.76
N VAL A 89 4.45 -11.41 -3.00
CA VAL A 89 5.91 -11.35 -2.97
C VAL A 89 6.45 -11.61 -4.36
N ARG A 90 7.16 -10.64 -4.92
CA ARG A 90 7.83 -10.78 -6.21
C ARG A 90 9.30 -11.09 -6.00
N LEU A 91 9.80 -12.14 -6.64
CA LEU A 91 11.23 -12.40 -6.75
C LEU A 91 11.79 -11.88 -8.06
N ASP A 92 12.74 -10.95 -7.94
CA ASP A 92 13.57 -10.48 -9.05
C ASP A 92 14.94 -11.17 -9.00
N THR A 93 15.43 -11.66 -10.13
CA THR A 93 16.71 -12.40 -10.19
C THR A 93 17.31 -12.24 -11.57
N GLU A 94 18.61 -11.95 -11.64
CA GLU A 94 19.30 -11.74 -12.91
C GLU A 94 19.10 -12.93 -13.86
N THR A 95 18.86 -12.67 -15.15
CA THR A 95 18.70 -13.70 -16.19
C THR A 95 19.76 -14.78 -16.11
N LYS A 96 21.04 -14.41 -15.93
CA LYS A 96 22.16 -15.38 -15.89
C LYS A 96 22.03 -16.36 -14.73
N VAL A 97 21.70 -15.86 -13.54
CA VAL A 97 21.47 -16.67 -12.34
C VAL A 97 20.27 -17.59 -12.55
N ARG A 98 19.17 -17.07 -13.09
CA ARG A 98 17.97 -17.86 -13.39
C ARG A 98 18.25 -19.00 -14.36
N LEU A 99 18.93 -18.73 -15.47
CA LEU A 99 19.25 -19.73 -16.48
C LEU A 99 20.21 -20.80 -15.95
N HIS A 100 21.18 -20.41 -15.12
CA HIS A 100 22.08 -21.36 -14.45
C HIS A 100 21.30 -22.31 -13.53
N ARG A 101 20.46 -21.76 -12.63
CA ARG A 101 19.60 -22.56 -11.72
C ARG A 101 18.64 -23.47 -12.47
N ILE A 102 18.07 -23.01 -13.59
CA ILE A 102 17.19 -23.84 -14.43
C ILE A 102 17.96 -25.04 -14.99
N LYS A 103 19.15 -24.81 -15.56
CA LYS A 103 19.98 -25.88 -16.13
C LYS A 103 20.34 -26.94 -15.09
N GLU A 104 20.80 -26.53 -13.92
CA GLU A 104 21.14 -27.44 -12.82
C GLU A 104 19.93 -28.27 -12.38
N ARG A 105 18.82 -27.60 -12.06
CA ARG A 105 17.58 -28.25 -11.63
C ARG A 105 17.01 -29.22 -12.68
N GLU A 106 17.01 -28.84 -13.95
CA GLU A 106 16.49 -29.71 -15.01
C GLU A 106 17.41 -30.90 -15.27
N TYR A 107 18.73 -30.73 -15.16
CA TYR A 107 19.67 -31.84 -15.24
C TYR A 107 19.52 -32.81 -14.07
N GLU A 108 19.39 -32.32 -12.84
CA GLU A 108 19.11 -33.14 -11.66
C GLU A 108 17.81 -33.94 -11.82
N LYS A 109 16.79 -33.34 -12.44
CA LYS A 109 15.46 -33.93 -12.57
C LYS A 109 15.32 -34.91 -13.74
N PHE A 110 15.97 -34.62 -14.88
CA PHE A 110 15.76 -35.34 -16.13
C PHE A 110 17.01 -36.05 -16.67
N GLY A 111 18.20 -35.73 -16.14
CA GLY A 111 19.47 -36.35 -16.50
C GLY A 111 19.76 -36.29 -18.00
N ALA A 112 20.11 -37.44 -18.59
CA ALA A 112 20.50 -37.54 -19.99
C ALA A 112 19.37 -37.20 -20.99
N ARG A 113 18.10 -37.17 -20.56
CA ARG A 113 16.96 -36.87 -21.45
C ARG A 113 17.00 -35.46 -22.04
N ILE A 114 17.66 -34.53 -21.34
CA ILE A 114 17.81 -33.13 -21.77
C ILE A 114 19.19 -32.84 -22.40
N LEU A 115 20.03 -33.87 -22.58
CA LEU A 115 21.31 -33.75 -23.30
C LEU A 115 21.09 -34.04 -24.80
N PRO A 116 22.05 -33.71 -25.70
CA PRO A 116 21.94 -34.05 -27.11
C PRO A 116 21.56 -35.52 -27.32
N GLU A 117 20.69 -35.78 -28.28
CA GLU A 117 20.07 -37.10 -28.56
C GLU A 117 19.02 -37.57 -27.55
N GLY A 118 18.81 -36.85 -26.44
CA GLY A 118 17.75 -37.10 -25.48
C GLY A 118 16.37 -36.69 -25.99
N ASP A 119 15.32 -37.39 -25.55
CA ASP A 119 13.94 -37.19 -25.98
C ASP A 119 13.31 -35.87 -25.50
N MET A 120 13.93 -35.18 -24.54
CA MET A 120 13.51 -33.86 -24.03
C MET A 120 14.45 -32.72 -24.46
N TYR A 121 15.51 -33.00 -25.23
CA TYR A 121 16.55 -32.02 -25.59
C TYR A 121 15.99 -30.75 -26.24
N GLU A 122 15.20 -30.90 -27.30
CA GLU A 122 14.60 -29.78 -28.03
C GLU A 122 13.58 -28.98 -27.19
N GLN A 123 12.87 -29.66 -26.28
CA GLN A 123 11.97 -29.00 -25.33
C GLN A 123 12.76 -28.16 -24.32
N HIS A 124 13.85 -28.71 -23.79
CA HIS A 124 14.74 -28.03 -22.85
C HIS A 124 15.38 -26.77 -23.48
N LEU A 125 15.90 -26.86 -24.71
CA LEU A 125 16.48 -25.70 -25.40
C LEU A 125 15.45 -24.58 -25.62
N ARG A 126 14.25 -24.92 -26.09
CA ARG A 126 13.16 -23.93 -26.28
C ARG A 126 12.75 -23.28 -24.96
N PHE A 127 12.73 -24.06 -23.87
CA PHE A 127 12.42 -23.53 -22.54
C PHE A 127 13.50 -22.58 -22.03
N LEU A 128 14.79 -22.89 -22.20
CA LEU A 128 15.89 -21.99 -21.83
C LEU A 128 15.86 -20.69 -22.64
N GLU A 129 15.62 -20.77 -23.96
CA GLU A 129 15.50 -19.59 -24.81
C GLU A 129 14.34 -18.70 -24.36
N TRP A 130 13.17 -19.32 -24.11
CA TRP A 130 12.00 -18.61 -23.64
C TRP A 130 12.22 -17.98 -22.26
N ALA A 131 12.83 -18.70 -21.30
CA ALA A 131 13.11 -18.20 -19.97
C ALA A 131 14.15 -17.06 -19.97
N GLY A 132 15.09 -17.10 -20.93
CA GLY A 132 16.11 -16.06 -21.13
C GLY A 132 15.54 -14.76 -21.68
N LYS A 133 14.42 -14.80 -22.40
CA LYS A 133 13.73 -13.62 -22.93
C LYS A 133 12.85 -12.91 -21.89
N TYR A 134 12.78 -13.38 -20.64
CA TYR A 134 11.90 -12.78 -19.63
C TYR A 134 12.13 -11.27 -19.43
N ASP A 135 13.39 -10.82 -19.34
CA ASP A 135 13.72 -9.42 -19.03
C ASP A 135 13.54 -8.48 -20.24
N THR A 136 13.59 -9.01 -21.46
CA THR A 136 13.52 -8.22 -22.72
C THR A 136 12.25 -8.48 -23.54
N GLY A 137 11.41 -9.42 -23.10
CA GLY A 137 10.19 -9.80 -23.79
C GLY A 137 9.07 -8.79 -23.57
N SER A 138 8.12 -8.72 -24.51
CA SER A 138 6.96 -7.84 -24.42
C SER A 138 5.80 -8.46 -23.64
N ALA A 139 4.68 -7.73 -23.52
CA ALA A 139 3.43 -8.19 -22.90
C ALA A 139 2.76 -9.43 -23.57
N HIS A 140 3.23 -9.90 -24.73
CA HIS A 140 2.69 -11.08 -25.41
C HIS A 140 3.24 -12.42 -24.91
N MET A 141 4.21 -12.39 -24.00
CA MET A 141 4.73 -13.59 -23.33
C MET A 141 4.88 -13.33 -21.84
N ARG A 142 5.15 -14.37 -21.04
CA ARG A 142 5.49 -14.20 -19.63
C ARG A 142 6.85 -13.51 -19.49
N SER A 143 6.82 -12.19 -19.41
CA SER A 143 7.97 -11.28 -19.33
C SER A 143 7.89 -10.41 -18.08
N ARG A 144 8.97 -9.67 -17.82
CA ARG A 144 9.03 -8.63 -16.78
C ARG A 144 7.93 -7.59 -16.97
N GLU A 145 7.78 -7.05 -18.19
CA GLU A 145 6.75 -6.05 -18.51
C GLU A 145 5.35 -6.58 -18.17
N LYS A 146 5.08 -7.85 -18.50
CA LYS A 146 3.78 -8.46 -18.23
C LYS A 146 3.52 -8.66 -16.75
N HIS A 147 4.55 -9.07 -15.98
CA HIS A 147 4.47 -9.12 -14.52
C HIS A 147 4.24 -7.71 -13.94
N ASP A 148 4.87 -6.67 -14.48
CA ASP A 148 4.66 -5.28 -14.03
C ASP A 148 3.22 -4.82 -14.26
N GLN A 149 2.60 -5.20 -15.39
CA GLN A 149 1.20 -4.90 -15.67
C GLN A 149 0.26 -5.66 -14.74
N TRP A 150 0.48 -6.97 -14.57
CA TRP A 150 -0.34 -7.81 -13.70
C TRP A 150 -0.24 -7.39 -12.23
N GLN A 151 0.95 -7.00 -11.77
CA GLN A 151 1.20 -6.52 -10.42
C GLN A 151 0.35 -5.29 -10.04
N LYS A 152 -0.04 -4.46 -11.01
CA LYS A 152 -0.93 -3.30 -10.78
C LYS A 152 -2.36 -3.70 -10.43
N LEU A 153 -2.77 -4.93 -10.76
CA LEU A 153 -4.10 -5.45 -10.45
C LEU A 153 -4.23 -5.93 -9.00
N LEU A 154 -3.10 -6.17 -8.31
CA LEU A 154 -3.06 -6.72 -6.97
C LEU A 154 -3.49 -5.68 -5.92
N PRO A 155 -4.62 -5.87 -5.21
CA PRO A 155 -5.11 -4.91 -4.22
C PRO A 155 -4.39 -5.04 -2.87
N CYS A 156 -3.63 -6.11 -2.67
CA CYS A 156 -2.93 -6.39 -1.42
C CYS A 156 -1.56 -5.72 -1.35
N PRO A 157 -0.96 -5.64 -0.15
CA PRO A 157 0.43 -5.24 0.01
C PRO A 157 1.39 -6.09 -0.82
N GLN A 158 2.43 -5.45 -1.34
CA GLN A 158 3.39 -6.07 -2.25
C GLN A 158 4.81 -5.90 -1.72
N LEU A 159 5.59 -6.97 -1.76
CA LEU A 159 6.98 -7.01 -1.34
C LEU A 159 7.86 -7.49 -2.50
N ASN A 160 8.82 -6.66 -2.93
CA ASN A 160 9.80 -7.05 -3.94
C ASN A 160 11.08 -7.50 -3.25
N LEU A 161 11.54 -8.72 -3.56
CA LEU A 161 12.76 -9.29 -3.02
C LEU A 161 13.70 -9.72 -4.14
N SER A 162 15.00 -9.71 -3.87
CA SER A 162 15.96 -10.33 -4.77
C SER A 162 16.02 -11.83 -4.51
N GLY A 163 15.80 -12.66 -5.53
CA GLY A 163 16.02 -14.11 -5.47
C GLY A 163 17.50 -14.50 -5.40
N GLU A 164 18.42 -13.53 -5.40
CA GLU A 164 19.86 -13.72 -5.19
C GLU A 164 20.26 -13.50 -3.73
N ASP A 165 19.43 -12.80 -2.94
CA ASP A 165 19.63 -12.71 -1.49
C ASP A 165 19.58 -14.11 -0.85
N PRO A 166 20.31 -14.34 0.25
CA PRO A 166 20.21 -15.57 1.03
C PRO A 166 18.75 -15.90 1.39
N LEU A 167 18.40 -17.18 1.33
CA LEU A 167 17.04 -17.65 1.57
C LEU A 167 16.54 -17.21 2.94
N GLU A 168 17.38 -17.37 3.97
CA GLU A 168 17.12 -16.97 5.36
C GLU A 168 16.71 -15.50 5.44
N LYS A 169 17.48 -14.61 4.79
CA LYS A 169 17.25 -13.16 4.77
C LYS A 169 15.92 -12.82 4.10
N ASN A 170 15.56 -13.51 3.02
CA ASN A 170 14.27 -13.28 2.35
C ASN A 170 13.09 -13.76 3.21
N VAL A 171 13.24 -14.87 3.94
CA VAL A 171 12.20 -15.34 4.85
C VAL A 171 12.03 -14.38 6.03
N GLU A 172 13.12 -13.91 6.65
CA GLU A 172 13.09 -12.91 7.73
C GLU A 172 12.38 -11.63 7.29
N LYS A 173 12.66 -11.11 6.08
CA LYS A 173 11.95 -9.95 5.53
C LYS A 173 10.44 -10.17 5.41
N ILE A 174 10.00 -11.38 5.08
CA ILE A 174 8.57 -11.72 4.97
C ILE A 174 7.96 -11.83 6.37
N GLU A 175 8.66 -12.47 7.32
CA GLU A 175 8.24 -12.57 8.72
C GLU A 175 8.05 -11.18 9.35
N ASP A 176 9.03 -10.30 9.17
CA ASP A 176 8.97 -8.90 9.63
C ASP A 176 7.78 -8.17 9.00
N PHE A 177 7.55 -8.35 7.69
CA PHE A 177 6.44 -7.72 7.00
C PHE A 177 5.07 -8.24 7.47
N LEU A 178 4.94 -9.55 7.71
CA LEU A 178 3.73 -10.16 8.26
C LEU A 178 3.45 -9.63 9.67
N ALA A 179 4.48 -9.57 10.53
CA ALA A 179 4.35 -9.02 11.87
C ALA A 179 3.94 -7.54 11.85
N PHE A 180 4.54 -6.75 10.95
CA PHE A 180 4.16 -5.35 10.73
C PHE A 180 2.68 -5.22 10.33
N MET A 181 2.18 -6.04 9.39
CA MET A 181 0.78 -6.02 8.97
C MET A 181 -0.16 -6.38 10.12
N GLU A 182 0.17 -7.41 10.91
CA GLU A 182 -0.63 -7.82 12.07
C GLU A 182 -0.73 -6.68 13.11
N LYS A 183 0.40 -6.07 13.46
CA LYS A 183 0.45 -4.94 14.40
C LYS A 183 -0.34 -3.75 13.91
N THR A 184 -0.23 -3.44 12.62
CA THR A 184 -0.99 -2.35 11.98
C THR A 184 -2.50 -2.61 12.05
N GLU A 185 -2.92 -3.86 11.88
CA GLU A 185 -4.32 -4.25 11.97
C GLU A 185 -4.86 -4.16 13.41
N VAL A 186 -4.05 -4.52 14.41
CA VAL A 186 -4.39 -4.29 15.83
C VAL A 186 -4.61 -2.81 16.10
N ILE A 187 -3.70 -1.94 15.64
CA ILE A 187 -3.84 -0.49 15.82
C ILE A 187 -5.08 0.06 15.11
N LYS A 188 -5.37 -0.37 13.88
CA LYS A 188 -6.60 0.05 13.17
C LYS A 188 -7.85 -0.22 14.01
N LYS A 189 -7.96 -1.40 14.62
CA LYS A 189 -9.11 -1.77 15.46
C LYS A 189 -9.19 -0.93 16.74
N LEU A 190 -8.05 -0.62 17.35
CA LEU A 190 -8.00 0.26 18.52
C LEU A 190 -8.44 1.68 18.16
N VAL A 191 -7.97 2.20 17.03
CA VAL A 191 -8.38 3.51 16.48
C VAL A 191 -9.86 3.52 16.14
N GLU A 192 -10.37 2.52 15.40
CA GLU A 192 -11.79 2.38 15.08
C GLU A 192 -12.65 2.41 16.34
N SER A 193 -12.23 1.69 17.38
CA SER A 193 -12.93 1.65 18.65
C SER A 193 -12.87 2.99 19.39
N HIS A 194 -11.77 3.72 19.26
CA HIS A 194 -11.57 5.02 19.92
C HIS A 194 -12.44 6.13 19.32
N PHE A 195 -12.68 6.09 18.01
CA PHE A 195 -13.50 7.07 17.28
C PHE A 195 -14.98 6.65 17.16
N LEU A 196 -15.42 5.57 17.83
CA LEU A 196 -16.82 5.16 17.84
C LEU A 196 -17.73 6.27 18.36
N GLY A 197 -18.65 6.76 17.51
CA GLY A 197 -19.62 7.80 17.86
C GLY A 197 -19.22 9.23 17.47
N GLU A 198 -18.01 9.44 16.94
CA GLU A 198 -17.57 10.74 16.44
C GLU A 198 -18.07 11.02 15.02
N ALA A 199 -18.83 12.11 14.84
CA ALA A 199 -19.44 12.51 13.55
C ALA A 199 -18.93 13.88 13.05
N SER A 200 -17.91 14.45 13.68
CA SER A 200 -17.45 15.84 13.46
C SER A 200 -16.60 16.05 12.18
N GLY A 201 -16.44 15.01 11.35
CA GLY A 201 -15.55 15.03 10.18
C GLY A 201 -14.08 14.75 10.49
N HIS A 202 -13.75 14.45 11.76
CA HIS A 202 -12.54 13.77 12.22
C HIS A 202 -12.89 12.36 12.72
N ASP A 203 -13.79 11.71 11.99
CA ASP A 203 -14.18 10.34 12.24
C ASP A 203 -13.06 9.36 11.84
N VAL A 204 -13.23 8.09 12.16
CA VAL A 204 -12.26 7.06 11.75
C VAL A 204 -12.01 7.06 10.24
N TYR A 205 -12.99 7.47 9.42
CA TYR A 205 -12.83 7.52 7.97
C TYR A 205 -11.83 8.59 7.53
N HIS A 206 -11.71 9.72 8.24
CA HIS A 206 -10.62 10.66 8.04
C HIS A 206 -9.26 9.99 8.26
N THR A 207 -9.06 9.35 9.42
CA THR A 207 -7.81 8.66 9.75
C THR A 207 -7.46 7.59 8.72
N LEU A 208 -8.44 6.81 8.24
CA LEU A 208 -8.21 5.80 7.22
C LEU A 208 -7.89 6.39 5.84
N ARG A 209 -8.43 7.55 5.46
CA ARG A 209 -8.06 8.25 4.22
C ARG A 209 -6.66 8.84 4.32
N VAL A 210 -6.29 9.44 5.45
CA VAL A 210 -4.93 9.93 5.72
C VAL A 210 -3.93 8.78 5.66
N TYR A 211 -4.22 7.65 6.32
CA TYR A 211 -3.42 6.43 6.22
C TYR A 211 -3.22 5.99 4.76
N ARG A 212 -4.27 5.95 3.94
CA ARG A 212 -4.17 5.58 2.51
C ARG A 212 -3.33 6.57 1.70
N ASN A 213 -3.51 7.87 1.93
CA ASN A 213 -2.67 8.90 1.28
C ASN A 213 -1.20 8.73 1.71
N ALA A 214 -0.94 8.48 2.99
CA ALA A 214 0.41 8.29 3.53
C ALA A 214 1.10 7.07 2.93
N LEU A 215 0.39 5.94 2.80
CA LEU A 215 0.91 4.75 2.11
C LEU A 215 1.23 5.01 0.63
N MET A 216 0.42 5.84 -0.05
CA MET A 216 0.67 6.20 -1.44
C MET A 216 1.94 7.04 -1.56
N LEU A 217 2.07 8.07 -0.73
CA LEU A 217 3.25 8.95 -0.72
C LEU A 217 4.53 8.20 -0.33
N ALA A 218 4.43 7.26 0.62
CA ALA A 218 5.56 6.43 1.05
C ALA A 218 6.11 5.49 -0.04
N LYS A 219 5.33 5.16 -1.08
CA LYS A 219 5.84 4.36 -2.21
C LYS A 219 6.87 5.11 -3.06
N GLU A 220 6.72 6.42 -3.15
CA GLU A 220 7.57 7.31 -3.95
C GLU A 220 8.60 8.05 -3.09
N THR A 221 8.66 7.75 -1.79
CA THR A 221 9.52 8.44 -0.82
C THR A 221 10.37 7.44 -0.07
N ASP A 222 11.69 7.65 -0.01
CA ASP A 222 12.61 6.82 0.77
C ASP A 222 12.39 7.05 2.27
N CYS A 223 11.47 6.28 2.86
CA CYS A 223 11.01 6.43 4.23
C CYS A 223 10.59 5.10 4.84
N SER A 224 10.52 5.02 6.17
CA SER A 224 10.00 3.82 6.83
C SER A 224 8.48 3.72 6.67
N LEU A 225 8.04 2.77 5.83
CA LEU A 225 6.63 2.46 5.64
C LEU A 225 5.94 2.13 6.97
N GLU A 226 6.62 1.44 7.88
CA GLU A 226 6.07 1.08 9.19
C GLU A 226 5.83 2.33 10.05
N VAL A 227 6.81 3.23 10.16
CA VAL A 227 6.64 4.47 10.94
C VAL A 227 5.53 5.33 10.35
N VAL A 228 5.51 5.53 9.02
CA VAL A 228 4.47 6.31 8.33
C VAL A 228 3.09 5.72 8.57
N SER A 229 2.95 4.40 8.45
CA SER A 229 1.69 3.68 8.64
C SER A 229 1.12 3.87 10.04
N LEU A 230 1.95 3.62 11.07
CA LEU A 230 1.52 3.73 12.46
C LEU A 230 1.26 5.19 12.84
N ALA A 231 2.11 6.13 12.40
CA ALA A 231 1.93 7.55 12.67
C ALA A 231 0.65 8.10 12.01
N ALA A 232 0.35 7.73 10.77
CA ALA A 232 -0.87 8.15 10.10
C ALA A 232 -2.14 7.59 10.76
N LEU A 233 -2.11 6.36 11.29
CA LEU A 233 -3.25 5.81 12.04
C LEU A 233 -3.46 6.47 13.40
N LEU A 234 -2.40 6.99 14.01
CA LEU A 234 -2.42 7.52 15.37
C LEU A 234 -2.40 9.06 15.43
N HIS A 235 -2.30 9.77 14.30
CA HIS A 235 -2.06 11.22 14.32
C HIS A 235 -3.13 12.03 15.07
N ASP A 236 -4.39 11.59 15.02
CA ASP A 236 -5.55 12.29 15.60
C ASP A 236 -6.08 11.67 16.91
N VAL A 237 -5.55 10.52 17.38
CA VAL A 237 -6.06 9.85 18.61
C VAL A 237 -5.81 10.65 19.88
N ASP A 238 -4.92 11.65 19.81
CA ASP A 238 -4.58 12.53 20.92
C ASP A 238 -4.98 14.00 20.65
N ASP A 239 -5.87 14.29 19.68
CA ASP A 239 -6.38 15.65 19.48
C ASP A 239 -7.14 16.11 20.74
N GLU A 240 -6.61 17.14 21.40
CA GLU A 240 -7.19 17.74 22.61
C GLU A 240 -8.65 18.19 22.43
N LYS A 241 -9.05 18.58 21.22
CA LYS A 241 -10.42 19.00 20.91
C LYS A 241 -11.41 17.84 21.01
N LEU A 242 -10.94 16.61 20.87
CA LEU A 242 -11.75 15.40 20.87
C LEU A 242 -11.60 14.65 22.19
N PHE A 243 -10.38 14.48 22.70
CA PHE A 243 -10.11 13.51 23.77
C PHE A 243 -9.44 14.09 25.02
N GLN A 244 -9.19 15.40 25.11
CA GLN A 244 -8.50 16.06 26.24
C GLN A 244 -7.17 15.36 26.65
N SER A 245 -6.48 14.77 25.67
CA SER A 245 -5.24 14.02 25.90
C SER A 245 -4.05 14.94 26.23
N LYS A 246 -3.05 14.39 26.93
CA LYS A 246 -1.76 15.02 27.19
C LYS A 246 -0.63 14.08 26.77
N GLU A 247 0.42 14.64 26.16
CA GLU A 247 1.69 13.95 25.88
C GLU A 247 1.56 12.61 25.13
N HIS A 248 0.67 12.54 24.14
CA HIS A 248 0.45 11.34 23.30
C HIS A 248 0.03 10.10 24.09
N GLN A 249 -0.83 10.27 25.10
CA GLN A 249 -1.25 9.21 26.01
C GLN A 249 -1.87 8.01 25.26
N PHE A 250 -2.78 8.26 24.31
CA PHE A 250 -3.48 7.19 23.59
C PHE A 250 -2.59 6.55 22.54
N ALA A 251 -1.79 7.32 21.80
CA ALA A 251 -0.83 6.75 20.86
C ALA A 251 0.17 5.81 21.58
N LYS A 252 0.74 6.23 22.72
CA LYS A 252 1.62 5.37 23.55
C LYS A 252 0.91 4.10 24.00
N LYS A 253 -0.33 4.22 24.47
CA LYS A 253 -1.15 3.07 24.91
C LYS A 253 -1.35 2.07 23.76
N PHE A 254 -1.81 2.54 22.60
CA PHE A 254 -2.10 1.67 21.46
C PHE A 254 -0.85 1.00 20.89
N LEU A 255 0.27 1.72 20.83
CA LEU A 255 1.55 1.15 20.43
C LEU A 255 2.03 0.07 21.41
N GLY A 256 1.83 0.28 22.73
CA GLY A 256 2.13 -0.70 23.76
C GLY A 256 1.25 -1.96 23.66
N GLU A 257 -0.06 -1.78 23.48
CA GLU A 257 -1.02 -2.87 23.29
C GLU A 257 -0.74 -3.69 22.02
N ALA A 258 -0.24 -3.06 20.96
CA ALA A 258 0.18 -3.72 19.73
C ALA A 258 1.58 -4.35 19.81
N GLY A 259 2.28 -4.28 20.95
CA GLY A 259 3.61 -4.89 21.11
C GLY A 259 4.71 -4.21 20.28
N ILE A 260 4.58 -2.91 20.02
CA ILE A 260 5.59 -2.13 19.29
C ILE A 260 6.80 -1.86 20.19
N SER A 261 8.02 -2.04 19.66
CA SER A 261 9.26 -1.80 20.39
C SER A 261 9.43 -0.32 20.77
N LEU A 262 10.05 -0.03 21.92
CA LEU A 262 10.22 1.35 22.41
C LEU A 262 10.95 2.26 21.42
N ASP A 263 11.91 1.73 20.66
CA ASP A 263 12.62 2.48 19.61
C ASP A 263 11.66 2.92 18.49
N LEU A 264 10.86 1.98 17.99
CA LEU A 264 9.85 2.27 16.97
C LEU A 264 8.76 3.21 17.51
N GLN A 265 8.33 3.04 18.76
CA GLN A 265 7.40 3.97 19.41
C GLN A 265 7.94 5.40 19.40
N LYS A 266 9.21 5.60 19.75
CA LYS A 266 9.83 6.93 19.76
C LYS A 266 9.79 7.56 18.37
N ARG A 267 10.14 6.82 17.32
CA ARG A 267 10.11 7.29 15.92
C ARG A 267 8.69 7.65 15.46
N VAL A 268 7.70 6.84 15.80
CA VAL A 268 6.28 7.09 15.50
C VAL A 268 5.79 8.36 16.20
N LEU A 269 6.08 8.51 17.50
CA LEU A 269 5.69 9.69 18.27
C LEU A 269 6.38 10.96 17.76
N GLU A 270 7.64 10.88 17.35
CA GLU A 270 8.34 11.99 16.71
C GLU A 270 7.63 12.42 15.42
N ALA A 271 7.28 11.47 14.55
CA ALA A 271 6.51 11.76 13.34
C ALA A 271 5.16 12.44 13.66
N ILE A 272 4.37 11.89 14.59
CA ILE A 272 3.06 12.44 15.00
C ILE A 272 3.19 13.87 15.55
N SER A 273 4.22 14.14 16.36
CA SER A 273 4.39 15.44 17.03
C SER A 273 4.49 16.63 16.07
N THR A 274 4.83 16.37 14.81
CA THR A 274 5.01 17.38 13.76
C THR A 274 3.78 17.57 12.87
N VAL A 275 2.75 16.72 13.01
CA VAL A 275 1.54 16.76 12.18
C VAL A 275 0.50 17.74 12.73
N SER A 276 0.43 17.89 14.07
CA SER A 276 -0.63 18.67 14.72
C SER A 276 -0.69 20.15 14.30
N PHE A 277 -1.93 20.59 14.14
CA PHE A 277 -2.34 21.89 13.65
C PHE A 277 -1.86 23.10 14.48
N LYS A 278 -1.42 22.91 15.73
CA LYS A 278 -0.99 24.01 16.63
C LYS A 278 0.22 24.81 16.11
N ASN A 279 1.02 24.27 15.19
CA ASN A 279 2.30 24.85 14.75
C ASN A 279 2.34 25.28 13.27
N ARG A 280 1.23 25.80 12.72
CA ARG A 280 0.95 26.04 11.27
C ARG A 280 1.98 26.90 10.51
N ARG A 281 2.99 27.52 11.14
CA ARG A 281 3.99 28.35 10.43
C ARG A 281 5.47 28.03 10.67
N GLU A 282 5.84 27.15 11.61
CA GLU A 282 7.26 27.09 12.04
C GLU A 282 7.93 25.71 12.12
N LYS A 283 7.22 24.60 11.89
CA LYS A 283 7.86 23.28 11.92
C LYS A 283 7.50 22.46 10.69
N THR A 284 8.31 22.62 9.64
CA THR A 284 8.58 21.52 8.73
C THR A 284 9.03 20.33 9.59
N PRO A 285 8.39 19.16 9.47
CA PRO A 285 8.82 17.97 10.18
C PRO A 285 10.32 17.73 9.97
N SER A 286 11.05 17.38 11.04
CA SER A 286 12.48 17.08 10.95
C SER A 286 12.76 15.71 10.31
N THR A 287 11.73 14.86 10.22
CA THR A 287 11.82 13.50 9.68
C THR A 287 11.06 13.38 8.37
N ILE A 288 11.55 12.55 7.46
CA ILE A 288 10.88 12.27 6.18
C ILE A 288 9.52 11.62 6.42
N GLU A 289 9.41 10.76 7.44
CA GLU A 289 8.13 10.14 7.81
C GLU A 289 7.11 11.16 8.32
N GLY A 290 7.55 12.14 9.12
CA GLY A 290 6.70 13.25 9.55
C GLY A 290 6.23 14.11 8.38
N MET A 291 7.11 14.38 7.41
CA MET A 291 6.76 15.11 6.17
C MET A 291 5.67 14.37 5.39
N VAL A 292 5.82 13.06 5.20
CA VAL A 292 4.85 12.21 4.49
C VAL A 292 3.49 12.19 5.20
N VAL A 293 3.47 12.02 6.52
CA VAL A 293 2.20 11.98 7.28
C VAL A 293 1.53 13.36 7.28
N GLN A 294 2.30 14.43 7.41
CA GLN A 294 1.76 15.79 7.36
C GLN A 294 1.18 16.13 5.99
N ASP A 295 1.85 15.73 4.90
CA ASP A 295 1.32 15.87 3.55
C ASP A 295 0.03 15.08 3.36
N ALA A 296 0.00 13.84 3.85
CA ALA A 296 -1.17 12.97 3.77
C ALA A 296 -2.42 13.54 4.46
N ASP A 297 -2.23 14.15 5.65
CA ASP A 297 -3.28 14.85 6.39
C ASP A 297 -3.77 16.10 5.63
N ARG A 298 -2.84 16.95 5.20
CA ARG A 298 -3.16 18.17 4.44
C ARG A 298 -3.86 17.88 3.12
N LEU A 299 -3.49 16.80 2.43
CA LEU A 299 -4.17 16.37 1.21
C LEU A 299 -5.64 16.03 1.47
N ASP A 300 -5.99 15.44 2.62
CA ASP A 300 -7.39 15.11 2.96
C ASP A 300 -8.24 16.36 3.26
N ALA A 301 -7.62 17.51 3.49
CA ALA A 301 -8.29 18.80 3.61
C ALA A 301 -8.57 19.48 2.25
N LEU A 302 -8.09 18.91 1.14
CA LEU A 302 -8.27 19.45 -0.22
C LEU A 302 -9.23 18.58 -1.06
N GLY A 303 -9.60 19.10 -2.24
CA GLY A 303 -10.45 18.42 -3.22
C GLY A 303 -11.90 18.30 -2.76
N ALA A 304 -12.62 17.33 -3.33
CA ALA A 304 -14.04 17.12 -3.06
C ALA A 304 -14.35 16.87 -1.57
N ILE A 305 -13.52 16.07 -0.89
CA ILE A 305 -13.66 15.81 0.54
C ILE A 305 -13.40 17.09 1.35
N GLY A 306 -12.36 17.87 0.98
CA GLY A 306 -12.08 19.17 1.57
C GLY A 306 -13.26 20.14 1.49
N ILE A 307 -13.92 20.23 0.33
CA ILE A 307 -15.14 21.02 0.13
C ILE A 307 -16.23 20.57 1.11
N ALA A 308 -16.57 19.27 1.10
CA ALA A 308 -17.63 18.73 1.93
C ALA A 308 -17.37 18.96 3.43
N ARG A 309 -16.15 18.69 3.90
CA ARG A 309 -15.75 18.93 5.30
C ARG A 309 -15.85 20.41 5.69
N THR A 310 -15.46 21.32 4.79
CA THR A 310 -15.50 22.76 5.06
C THR A 310 -16.92 23.25 5.31
N PHE A 311 -17.87 22.89 4.44
CA PHE A 311 -19.27 23.28 4.61
C PHE A 311 -19.97 22.55 5.76
N ALA A 312 -19.67 21.26 5.96
CA ALA A 312 -20.23 20.49 7.08
C ALA A 312 -19.77 21.06 8.44
N PHE A 313 -18.48 21.34 8.59
CA PHE A 313 -17.93 21.97 9.79
C PHE A 313 -18.49 23.38 9.97
N GLY A 314 -18.56 24.18 8.89
CA GLY A 314 -19.19 25.50 8.89
C GLY A 314 -20.62 25.46 9.41
N GLY A 315 -21.44 24.55 8.90
CA GLY A 315 -22.82 24.33 9.36
C GLY A 315 -22.91 23.94 10.83
N SER A 316 -22.06 23.01 11.28
CA SER A 316 -22.00 22.60 12.71
C SER A 316 -21.63 23.74 13.67
N ARG A 317 -20.93 24.76 13.16
CA ARG A 317 -20.51 25.95 13.91
C ARG A 317 -21.42 27.15 13.68
N GLY A 318 -22.51 27.00 12.92
CA GLY A 318 -23.43 28.08 12.60
C GLY A 318 -22.83 29.18 11.71
N ARG A 319 -21.76 28.87 10.96
CA ARG A 319 -21.12 29.83 10.04
C ARG A 319 -21.92 29.94 8.76
N ALA A 320 -22.04 31.16 8.23
CA ALA A 320 -22.60 31.39 6.91
C ALA A 320 -21.75 30.67 5.84
N MET A 321 -22.39 30.20 4.78
CA MET A 321 -21.68 29.61 3.64
C MET A 321 -20.81 30.68 2.95
N TYR A 322 -21.39 31.84 2.67
CA TYR A 322 -20.75 32.97 2.00
C TYR A 322 -21.46 34.28 2.35
N ASP A 323 -20.70 35.37 2.42
CA ASP A 323 -21.18 36.74 2.56
C ASP A 323 -20.34 37.63 1.61
N PRO A 324 -20.94 38.23 0.57
CA PRO A 324 -20.21 39.03 -0.41
C PRO A 324 -19.67 40.35 0.16
N THR A 325 -20.14 40.78 1.35
CA THR A 325 -19.67 41.98 2.04
C THR A 325 -18.46 41.71 2.93
N GLU A 326 -18.19 40.44 3.25
CA GLU A 326 -17.07 40.00 4.08
C GLU A 326 -15.95 39.40 3.21
N LYS A 327 -14.89 40.18 2.98
CA LYS A 327 -13.72 39.72 2.23
C LYS A 327 -12.85 38.75 3.06
N PRO A 328 -12.21 37.74 2.42
CA PRO A 328 -11.27 36.87 3.11
C PRO A 328 -10.06 37.67 3.62
N ASN A 329 -9.61 37.38 4.84
CA ASN A 329 -8.42 38.00 5.41
C ASN A 329 -7.21 37.04 5.31
N LEU A 330 -6.30 37.35 4.39
CA LEU A 330 -5.13 36.50 4.09
C LEU A 330 -3.97 36.68 5.09
N GLU A 331 -4.01 37.73 5.91
CA GLU A 331 -2.91 38.11 6.81
C GLU A 331 -3.19 37.81 8.28
N MET A 332 -4.17 36.95 8.57
CA MET A 332 -4.52 36.58 9.94
C MET A 332 -3.34 35.96 10.70
N THR A 333 -3.23 36.33 11.97
CA THR A 333 -2.42 35.61 12.97
C THR A 333 -3.11 34.28 13.36
N PRO A 334 -2.37 33.30 13.90
CA PRO A 334 -2.96 32.03 14.37
C PRO A 334 -4.01 32.17 15.47
N GLU A 335 -3.98 33.28 16.22
CA GLU A 335 -4.96 33.58 17.28
C GLU A 335 -6.23 34.18 16.69
N GLU A 336 -6.10 35.17 15.80
CA GLU A 336 -7.24 35.74 15.05
C GLU A 336 -7.96 34.65 14.25
N TYR A 337 -7.22 33.78 13.58
CA TYR A 337 -7.78 32.68 12.82
C TYR A 337 -8.59 31.71 13.69
N ARG A 338 -8.14 31.41 14.91
CA ARG A 338 -8.85 30.51 15.83
C ARG A 338 -10.16 31.10 16.32
N ASN A 339 -10.20 32.42 16.49
CA ASN A 339 -11.38 33.15 16.97
C ASN A 339 -12.26 33.68 15.83
N SER A 340 -11.84 33.52 14.57
CA SER A 340 -12.57 33.98 13.38
C SER A 340 -13.94 33.29 13.27
N GLN A 341 -14.96 34.11 13.05
CA GLN A 341 -16.32 33.69 12.70
C GLN A 341 -16.62 33.87 11.21
N GLY A 342 -15.57 33.90 10.37
CA GLY A 342 -15.73 34.10 8.95
C GLY A 342 -16.48 32.98 8.24
N THR A 343 -16.76 33.22 6.96
CA THR A 343 -17.59 32.32 6.15
C THR A 343 -16.89 31.03 5.72
N SER A 344 -17.67 29.99 5.39
CA SER A 344 -17.12 28.73 4.87
C SER A 344 -16.34 28.93 3.57
N VAL A 345 -16.79 29.83 2.68
CA VAL A 345 -16.08 30.20 1.45
C VAL A 345 -14.79 30.95 1.73
N ASN A 346 -14.77 31.88 2.70
CA ASN A 346 -13.53 32.59 3.06
C ASN A 346 -12.44 31.62 3.55
N HIS A 347 -12.81 30.54 4.24
CA HIS A 347 -11.88 29.49 4.67
C HIS A 347 -11.06 28.86 3.52
N PHE A 348 -11.60 28.80 2.29
CA PHE A 348 -10.86 28.32 1.13
C PHE A 348 -9.62 29.18 0.87
N TYR A 349 -9.78 30.50 0.90
CA TYR A 349 -8.71 31.46 0.65
C TYR A 349 -7.79 31.65 1.86
N GLU A 350 -8.36 31.68 3.06
CA GLU A 350 -7.62 31.93 4.30
C GLU A 350 -6.76 30.73 4.73
N LYS A 351 -7.10 29.52 4.28
CA LYS A 351 -6.37 28.30 4.64
C LYS A 351 -6.13 27.37 3.47
N LEU A 352 -7.20 26.87 2.83
CA LEU A 352 -7.08 25.65 2.02
C LEU A 352 -6.17 25.86 0.81
N PHE A 353 -6.30 26.98 0.10
CA PHE A 353 -5.44 27.32 -1.04
C PHE A 353 -3.99 27.64 -0.68
N LEU A 354 -3.67 27.80 0.61
CA LEU A 354 -2.30 27.94 1.08
C LEU A 354 -1.62 26.58 1.28
N LEU A 355 -2.39 25.48 1.39
CA LEU A 355 -1.84 24.17 1.75
C LEU A 355 -0.94 23.58 0.65
N LYS A 356 -1.21 23.82 -0.63
CA LYS A 356 -0.39 23.27 -1.73
C LYS A 356 1.07 23.71 -1.66
N ASP A 357 1.32 24.95 -1.21
CA ASP A 357 2.65 25.55 -1.16
C ASP A 357 3.38 25.16 0.14
N LEU A 358 2.67 24.52 1.07
CA LEU A 358 3.20 23.97 2.31
C LEU A 358 3.49 22.47 2.22
N MET A 359 3.12 21.79 1.12
CA MET A 359 3.42 20.37 0.93
C MET A 359 4.93 20.13 0.90
N ASN A 360 5.37 19.04 1.53
CA ASN A 360 6.78 18.71 1.70
C ASN A 360 7.34 17.93 0.51
N THR A 361 6.62 16.89 0.07
CA THR A 361 7.02 15.97 -1.01
C THR A 361 6.52 16.44 -2.38
N GLU A 362 7.26 16.11 -3.44
CA GLU A 362 6.86 16.48 -4.81
C GLU A 362 5.55 15.82 -5.24
N THR A 363 5.38 14.53 -4.92
CA THR A 363 4.12 13.80 -5.18
C THR A 363 2.94 14.46 -4.49
N ALA A 364 3.09 14.90 -3.23
CA ALA A 364 2.01 15.60 -2.54
C ALA A 364 1.72 16.97 -3.16
N LYS A 365 2.74 17.72 -3.62
CA LYS A 365 2.54 19.00 -4.32
C LYS A 365 1.73 18.80 -5.60
N GLU A 366 2.03 17.77 -6.39
CA GLU A 366 1.28 17.45 -7.61
C GLU A 366 -0.18 17.12 -7.29
N MET A 367 -0.42 16.18 -6.36
CA MET A 367 -1.77 15.83 -5.92
C MET A 367 -2.54 17.03 -5.34
N ALA A 368 -1.86 17.91 -4.61
CA ALA A 368 -2.46 19.11 -4.03
C ALA A 368 -2.90 20.11 -5.10
N ARG A 369 -2.12 20.28 -6.17
CA ARG A 369 -2.48 21.15 -7.31
C ARG A 369 -3.76 20.67 -7.99
N GLU A 370 -3.86 19.38 -8.29
CA GLU A 370 -5.07 18.79 -8.90
C GLU A 370 -6.31 18.97 -8.01
N ARG A 371 -6.15 18.71 -6.70
CA ARG A 371 -7.24 18.86 -5.73
C ARG A 371 -7.65 20.32 -5.55
N GLU A 372 -6.71 21.25 -5.53
CA GLU A 372 -6.99 22.68 -5.51
C GLU A 372 -7.72 23.15 -6.78
N GLU A 373 -7.29 22.70 -7.96
CA GLU A 373 -7.95 23.06 -9.22
C GLU A 373 -9.42 22.64 -9.23
N PHE A 374 -9.73 21.45 -8.70
CA PHE A 374 -11.11 21.03 -8.49
C PHE A 374 -11.89 21.98 -7.56
N MET A 375 -11.27 22.40 -6.46
CA MET A 375 -11.88 23.34 -5.51
C MET A 375 -12.12 24.73 -6.11
N ARG A 376 -11.22 25.21 -6.97
CA ARG A 376 -11.40 26.47 -7.70
C ARG A 376 -12.59 26.39 -8.65
N ARG A 377 -12.69 25.31 -9.44
CA ARG A 377 -13.85 25.06 -10.31
C ARG A 377 -15.17 24.99 -9.53
N PHE A 378 -15.15 24.36 -8.35
CA PHE A 378 -16.31 24.36 -7.47
C PHE A 378 -16.71 25.78 -7.04
N LEU A 379 -15.76 26.62 -6.61
CA LEU A 379 -16.07 27.99 -6.22
C LEU A 379 -16.53 28.86 -7.40
N GLU A 380 -15.94 28.69 -8.58
CA GLU A 380 -16.39 29.36 -9.80
C GLU A 380 -17.86 29.05 -10.08
N GLN A 381 -18.24 27.78 -10.05
CA GLN A 381 -19.63 27.35 -10.20
C GLN A 381 -20.52 27.89 -9.07
N PHE A 382 -20.07 27.81 -7.82
CA PHE A 382 -20.79 28.34 -6.66
C PHE A 382 -21.10 29.84 -6.82
N TYR A 383 -20.14 30.64 -7.30
CA TYR A 383 -20.35 32.07 -7.51
C TYR A 383 -21.28 32.38 -8.70
N GLN A 384 -21.26 31.56 -9.76
CA GLN A 384 -22.21 31.71 -10.87
C GLN A 384 -23.64 31.48 -10.37
N GLU A 385 -23.86 30.37 -9.67
CA GLU A 385 -25.16 30.02 -9.09
C GLU A 385 -25.63 31.06 -8.07
N TRP A 386 -24.74 31.53 -7.20
CA TRP A 386 -25.06 32.56 -6.20
C TRP A 386 -25.54 33.88 -6.83
N ASN A 387 -24.98 34.24 -7.98
CA ASN A 387 -25.34 35.46 -8.71
C ASN A 387 -26.45 35.24 -9.75
N GLY A 388 -26.96 34.01 -9.90
CA GLY A 388 -28.07 33.66 -10.79
C GLY A 388 -27.70 33.50 -12.27
N PHE A 389 -26.47 33.06 -12.57
CA PHE A 389 -25.98 32.79 -13.92
C PHE A 389 -25.95 31.32 -14.29
#